data_AF-D6TJM8-F1
#
_entry.id   AF-D6TJM8-F1
#
_cell.length_a   1.000
_cell.length_b   1.000
_cell.length_c   1.000
_cell.angle_alpha   90.00
_cell.angle_beta   90.00
_cell.angle_gamma   90.00
#
_symmetry.space_group_name_H-M   'P 1'
#
loop_
_entity.id
_entity.type
_entity.pdbx_description
1 polymer ?
#
loop_
_entity_poly.entity_id
_entity_poly.type
_entity_poly.pdbx_seq_one_letter_code
_entity_poly.pdbx_strand_id
1 'polypeptide(L)'
;MRRSQFSLLLILSGLVLAIGGLIYGTRSHDVGYQSSKQGTLQHAIYQSDPTTPNSSSSGTEYLQLSNDPKIYVVNVADIVTANKLNALSTHYYIFRYDSDTAQPINVTGKDTATYSSNYTLVGTGYKAVEIIGYDSSNQPVNILTNTFLQKPRGRYENDWLLGSGLAMLGVILLFTSLFTRRGTQTPDAPSHIVVQPGQVLPTPGQTPHPGPYNQYQLQTTYPATSNQSGQPGAPTSMSASPPYPSGKHPPQATNQNEPSTPSTHRHSIPISTPHRSANPGK
;
A
#
# COMPACT_ATOMS: atom_id res chain seq x y z
N MET A 1 23.37 -37.28 8.99
CA MET A 1 21.91 -37.13 8.91
C MET A 1 21.36 -38.12 7.88
N ARG A 2 20.33 -38.91 8.18
CA ARG A 2 19.79 -39.86 7.19
C ARG A 2 19.10 -39.10 6.06
N ARG A 3 19.23 -39.54 4.80
CA ARG A 3 18.59 -38.90 3.63
C ARG A 3 17.07 -38.67 3.83
N SER A 4 16.42 -39.57 4.56
CA SER A 4 15.01 -39.46 4.96
C SER A 4 14.73 -38.28 5.90
N GLN A 5 15.63 -37.98 6.84
CA GLN A 5 15.49 -36.84 7.75
C GLN A 5 15.67 -35.51 7.01
N PHE A 6 16.60 -35.45 6.06
CA PHE A 6 16.79 -34.25 5.24
C PHE A 6 15.57 -33.96 4.35
N SER A 7 15.01 -34.97 3.69
CA SER A 7 13.79 -34.83 2.88
C SER A 7 12.58 -34.40 3.73
N LEU A 8 12.42 -34.96 4.94
CA LEU A 8 11.38 -34.55 5.88
C LEU A 8 11.50 -33.06 6.25
N LEU A 9 12.72 -32.58 6.54
CA LEU A 9 12.94 -31.17 6.87
C LEU A 9 12.58 -30.25 5.69
N LEU A 10 12.96 -30.62 4.46
CA LEU A 10 12.58 -29.84 3.27
C LEU A 10 11.06 -29.76 3.09
N ILE A 11 10.35 -30.88 3.32
CA ILE A 11 8.88 -30.91 3.23
C ILE A 11 8.26 -30.00 4.27
N LEU A 12 8.70 -30.10 5.54
CA LEU A 12 8.16 -29.28 6.63
C LEU A 12 8.45 -27.80 6.39
N SER A 13 9.69 -27.44 6.06
CA SER A 13 10.06 -26.06 5.73
C SER A 13 9.28 -25.53 4.52
N GLY A 14 9.13 -26.34 3.47
CA GLY A 14 8.37 -25.98 2.27
C GLY A 14 6.89 -25.74 2.57
N LEU A 15 6.28 -26.58 3.39
CA LEU A 15 4.88 -26.47 3.78
C LEU A 15 4.64 -25.25 4.70
N VAL A 16 5.55 -24.99 5.65
CA VAL A 16 5.50 -23.79 6.50
C VAL A 16 5.65 -22.52 5.67
N LEU A 17 6.58 -22.48 4.70
CA LEU A 17 6.74 -21.33 3.81
C LEU A 17 5.55 -21.15 2.87
N ALA A 18 5.00 -22.23 2.32
CA ALA A 18 3.83 -22.20 1.46
C ALA A 18 2.60 -21.63 2.17
N ILE A 19 2.25 -22.20 3.33
CA ILE A 19 1.09 -21.76 4.13
C ILE A 19 1.35 -20.38 4.73
N GLY A 20 2.54 -20.14 5.26
CA GLY A 20 2.93 -18.85 5.82
C GLY A 20 2.87 -17.72 4.80
N GLY A 21 3.39 -17.97 3.58
CA GLY A 21 3.32 -17.02 2.47
C GLY A 21 1.87 -16.71 2.05
N LEU A 22 1.01 -17.73 1.97
CA LEU A 22 -0.41 -17.54 1.69
C LEU A 22 -1.12 -16.72 2.77
N ILE A 23 -0.95 -17.08 4.05
CA ILE A 23 -1.55 -16.33 5.18
C ILE A 23 -1.05 -14.89 5.19
N TYR A 24 0.25 -14.68 4.97
CA TYR A 24 0.85 -13.35 4.90
C TYR A 24 0.27 -12.55 3.73
N GLY A 25 0.18 -13.14 2.53
CA GLY A 25 -0.39 -12.48 1.35
C GLY A 25 -1.84 -12.04 1.53
N THR A 26 -2.62 -12.74 2.36
CA THR A 26 -4.01 -12.34 2.66
C THR A 26 -4.15 -11.20 3.68
N ARG A 27 -3.05 -10.72 4.29
CA ARG A 27 -3.06 -9.62 5.27
C ARG A 27 -2.97 -8.23 4.63
N SER A 28 -3.56 -8.06 3.45
CA SER A 28 -3.69 -6.73 2.88
C SER A 28 -4.50 -5.84 3.82
N HIS A 29 -3.99 -4.65 4.11
CA HIS A 29 -4.59 -3.72 5.05
C HIS A 29 -4.50 -2.30 4.52
N ASP A 30 -5.39 -1.45 5.02
CA ASP A 30 -5.35 -0.02 4.76
C ASP A 30 -4.35 0.62 5.73
N VAL A 31 -3.34 1.30 5.19
CA VAL A 31 -2.45 2.17 5.97
C VAL A 31 -3.08 3.55 6.00
N GLY A 32 -3.67 3.85 7.16
CA GLY A 32 -4.37 5.11 7.39
C GLY A 32 -3.45 6.32 7.42
N TYR A 33 -3.95 7.47 6.96
CA TYR A 33 -3.26 8.73 7.13
C TYR A 33 -3.07 9.06 8.61
N GLN A 34 -1.91 9.63 8.93
CA GLN A 34 -1.65 10.17 10.26
C GLN A 34 -2.14 11.61 10.35
N SER A 35 -2.44 12.08 11.56
CA SER A 35 -2.83 13.47 11.80
C SER A 35 -1.81 14.17 12.68
N SER A 36 -1.49 15.41 12.37
CA SER A 36 -0.68 16.26 13.23
C SER A 36 -1.46 16.64 14.50
N LYS A 37 -0.75 17.13 15.51
CA LYS A 37 -1.40 17.91 16.55
C LYS A 37 -1.86 19.24 15.95
N GLN A 38 -2.92 19.82 16.52
CA GLN A 38 -3.32 21.18 16.19
C GLN A 38 -2.18 22.15 16.56
N GLY A 39 -1.81 23.04 15.66
CA GLY A 39 -0.72 24.00 15.88
C GLY A 39 -0.84 25.24 14.99
N THR A 40 0.00 26.24 15.25
CA THR A 40 0.13 27.41 14.39
C THR A 40 1.23 27.16 13.35
N LEU A 41 1.17 27.79 12.17
CA LEU A 41 2.29 27.75 11.24
C LEU A 41 3.48 28.50 11.84
N GLN A 42 4.63 27.85 11.90
CA GLN A 42 5.90 28.45 12.29
C GLN A 42 6.65 28.95 11.06
N HIS A 43 6.68 28.14 10.01
CA HIS A 43 7.36 28.43 8.76
C HIS A 43 6.52 27.94 7.59
N ALA A 44 6.49 28.74 6.52
CA ALA A 44 5.84 28.37 5.27
C ALA A 44 6.71 28.83 4.10
N ILE A 45 7.14 27.91 3.24
CA ILE A 45 7.92 28.23 2.04
C ILE A 45 7.16 27.72 0.83
N TYR A 46 6.87 28.62 -0.11
CA TYR A 46 6.32 28.25 -1.42
C TYR A 46 7.44 28.21 -2.47
N GLN A 47 7.47 27.12 -3.25
CA GLN A 47 8.34 26.95 -4.39
C GLN A 47 7.48 26.78 -5.65
N SER A 48 7.59 27.75 -6.56
CA SER A 48 6.90 27.71 -7.86
C SER A 48 7.38 26.53 -8.68
N ASP A 49 6.48 25.93 -9.45
CA ASP A 49 6.85 24.92 -10.44
C ASP A 49 7.81 25.53 -11.50
N PRO A 50 8.99 24.95 -11.74
CA PRO A 50 9.95 25.49 -12.70
C PRO A 50 9.42 25.48 -14.14
N THR A 51 8.42 24.64 -14.46
CA THR A 51 7.79 24.59 -15.78
C THR A 51 6.75 25.70 -15.98
N THR A 52 6.19 26.23 -14.88
CA THR A 52 5.17 27.27 -14.87
C THR A 52 5.43 28.29 -13.76
N PRO A 53 6.56 29.05 -13.83
CA PRO A 53 7.07 29.85 -12.71
C PRO A 53 6.16 30.99 -12.25
N ASN A 54 5.21 31.42 -13.09
CA ASN A 54 4.27 32.50 -12.80
C ASN A 54 2.87 32.01 -12.40
N SER A 55 2.67 30.70 -12.25
CA SER A 55 1.36 30.13 -11.92
C SER A 55 1.27 29.83 -10.43
N SER A 56 0.42 30.58 -9.73
CA SER A 56 0.03 30.33 -8.34
C SER A 56 -0.82 29.06 -8.16
N SER A 57 -1.19 28.40 -9.25
CA SER A 57 -1.87 27.10 -9.26
C SER A 57 -0.93 25.89 -9.38
N SER A 58 0.38 26.12 -9.51
CA SER A 58 1.37 25.06 -9.74
C SER A 58 2.59 25.32 -8.87
N GLY A 59 2.89 24.39 -7.98
CA GLY A 59 4.03 24.53 -7.08
C GLY A 59 3.88 23.66 -5.83
N THR A 60 4.88 23.75 -4.98
CA THR A 60 4.93 22.99 -3.73
C THR A 60 5.03 23.97 -2.56
N GLU A 61 4.18 23.76 -1.56
CA GLU A 61 4.28 24.43 -0.27
C GLU A 61 4.88 23.49 0.77
N TYR A 62 5.84 24.03 1.52
CA TYR A 62 6.50 23.38 2.63
C TYR A 62 6.08 24.11 3.91
N LEU A 63 5.32 23.42 4.75
CA LEU A 63 4.68 23.99 5.93
C LEU A 63 5.22 23.31 7.19
N GLN A 64 5.54 24.07 8.22
CA GLN A 64 5.97 23.54 9.52
C GLN A 64 5.10 24.14 10.63
N LEU A 65 4.65 23.30 11.56
CA LEU A 65 3.90 23.75 12.73
C LEU A 65 4.84 24.10 13.88
N SER A 66 4.45 25.07 14.70
CA SER A 66 5.24 25.53 15.87
C SER A 66 5.47 24.48 16.94
N ASN A 67 4.62 23.45 16.98
CA ASN A 67 4.67 22.36 17.95
C ASN A 67 5.01 21.00 17.32
N ASP A 68 5.40 20.96 16.04
CA ASP A 68 5.75 19.72 15.35
C ASP A 68 6.97 19.93 14.45
N PRO A 69 8.09 19.23 14.67
CA PRO A 69 9.27 19.38 13.83
C PRO A 69 9.08 18.85 12.41
N LYS A 70 8.01 18.09 12.13
CA LYS A 70 7.73 17.58 10.78
C LYS A 70 7.43 18.70 9.79
N ILE A 71 7.81 18.46 8.54
CA ILE A 71 7.48 19.33 7.42
C ILE A 71 6.33 18.70 6.65
N TYR A 72 5.30 19.48 6.35
CA TYR A 72 4.14 19.07 5.57
C TYR A 72 4.27 19.62 4.16
N VAL A 73 4.31 18.71 3.19
CA VAL A 73 4.52 19.00 1.77
C VAL A 73 3.18 18.96 1.07
N VAL A 74 2.75 20.09 0.51
CA VAL A 74 1.49 20.25 -0.20
C VAL A 74 1.78 20.60 -1.65
N ASN A 75 1.31 19.78 -2.59
CA ASN A 75 1.32 20.18 -4.00
C ASN A 75 0.05 20.99 -4.27
N VAL A 76 0.19 22.25 -4.69
CA VAL A 76 -0.93 23.16 -4.91
C VAL A 76 -1.82 22.69 -6.06
N ALA A 77 -1.26 21.98 -7.05
CA ALA A 77 -2.02 21.41 -8.16
C ALA A 77 -2.92 20.23 -7.73
N ASP A 78 -2.63 19.60 -6.59
CA ASP A 78 -3.44 18.49 -6.06
C ASP A 78 -4.68 19.00 -5.28
N ILE A 79 -4.81 20.30 -5.01
CA ILE A 79 -5.88 20.86 -4.18
C ILE A 79 -7.16 20.98 -4.99
N VAL A 80 -8.24 20.41 -4.45
CA VAL A 80 -9.55 20.32 -5.14
C VAL A 80 -10.55 21.35 -4.65
N THR A 81 -10.30 21.96 -3.49
CA THR A 81 -11.19 22.94 -2.88
C THR A 81 -10.95 24.32 -3.49
N ALA A 82 -12.02 24.97 -3.97
CA ALA A 82 -11.94 26.20 -4.76
C ALA A 82 -11.32 27.39 -4.00
N ASN A 83 -11.32 27.36 -2.67
CA ASN A 83 -10.60 28.31 -1.83
C ASN A 83 -9.14 27.88 -1.70
N LYS A 84 -8.38 28.11 -2.78
CA LYS A 84 -6.91 28.05 -2.81
C LYS A 84 -6.36 28.81 -1.59
N LEU A 85 -5.23 28.37 -1.04
CA LEU A 85 -4.59 28.71 0.25
C LEU A 85 -4.53 30.18 0.72
N ASN A 86 -5.03 31.14 -0.04
CA ASN A 86 -5.31 32.50 0.42
C ASN A 86 -6.31 32.55 1.60
N ALA A 87 -7.05 31.46 1.85
CA ALA A 87 -7.89 31.29 3.04
C ALA A 87 -7.12 30.89 4.31
N LEU A 88 -5.79 30.70 4.25
CA LEU A 88 -4.93 30.41 5.39
C LEU A 88 -4.71 31.65 6.31
N SER A 89 -5.65 32.58 6.42
CA SER A 89 -5.66 33.59 7.49
C SER A 89 -6.12 32.99 8.83
N THR A 90 -5.82 31.72 9.04
CA THR A 90 -6.33 30.88 10.11
C THR A 90 -5.30 30.78 11.23
N HIS A 91 -5.76 30.76 12.48
CA HIS A 91 -4.85 30.74 13.63
C HIS A 91 -4.24 29.35 13.85
N TYR A 92 -4.97 28.29 13.50
CA TYR A 92 -4.59 26.92 13.80
C TYR A 92 -4.78 26.00 12.59
N TYR A 93 -3.98 24.94 12.57
CA TYR A 93 -3.94 23.95 11.51
C TYR A 93 -3.80 22.54 12.08
N ILE A 94 -4.44 21.60 11.39
CA ILE A 94 -4.17 20.16 11.51
C ILE A 94 -3.88 19.63 10.11
N PHE A 95 -2.81 18.86 9.97
CA PHE A 95 -2.46 18.19 8.73
C PHE A 95 -2.76 16.71 8.82
N ARG A 96 -3.52 16.16 7.88
CA ARG A 96 -3.50 14.72 7.61
C ARG A 96 -2.46 14.43 6.55
N TYR A 97 -1.60 13.45 6.81
CA TYR A 97 -0.44 13.16 5.97
C TYR A 97 -0.21 11.65 5.80
N ASP A 98 0.46 11.31 4.70
CA ASP A 98 0.91 9.94 4.42
C ASP A 98 2.30 9.72 5.03
N SER A 99 2.40 8.86 6.05
CA SER A 99 3.65 8.62 6.78
C SER A 99 4.73 7.95 5.93
N ASP A 100 4.34 7.26 4.87
CA ASP A 100 5.27 6.50 4.03
C ASP A 100 5.85 7.34 2.90
N THR A 101 5.39 8.58 2.77
CA THR A 101 5.98 9.59 1.87
C THR A 101 7.11 10.37 2.55
N ALA A 102 7.63 9.85 3.67
CA ALA A 102 8.75 10.44 4.40
C ALA A 102 9.94 10.67 3.47
N GLN A 103 10.37 11.92 3.35
CA GLN A 103 11.51 12.30 2.52
C GLN A 103 12.32 13.41 3.19
N PRO A 104 13.65 13.44 3.02
CA PRO A 104 14.46 14.54 3.52
C PRO A 104 14.12 15.83 2.77
N ILE A 105 13.94 16.92 3.52
CA ILE A 105 13.70 18.26 2.99
C ILE A 105 14.89 19.13 3.34
N ASN A 106 15.37 19.86 2.33
CA ASN A 106 16.31 20.97 2.48
C ASN A 106 15.93 22.02 1.42
N VAL A 107 15.09 22.96 1.82
CA VAL A 107 14.53 23.97 0.92
C VAL A 107 14.79 25.35 1.51
N THR A 108 15.33 26.24 0.70
CA THR A 108 15.53 27.65 1.08
C THR A 108 14.62 28.53 0.24
N GLY A 109 13.91 29.44 0.89
CA GLY A 109 13.02 30.37 0.22
C GLY A 109 12.53 31.44 1.17
N LYS A 110 11.68 32.33 0.67
CA LYS A 110 11.04 33.35 1.50
C LYS A 110 10.04 32.68 2.45
N ASP A 111 10.18 32.94 3.75
CA ASP A 111 9.21 32.47 4.74
C ASP A 111 7.97 33.36 4.71
N THR A 112 6.86 32.81 4.22
CA THR A 112 5.57 33.50 4.10
C THR A 112 4.79 33.51 5.41
N ALA A 113 5.12 32.67 6.38
CA ALA A 113 4.45 32.65 7.68
C ALA A 113 4.91 33.83 8.57
N THR A 114 6.21 34.12 8.58
CA THR A 114 6.80 35.20 9.38
C THR A 114 7.06 36.48 8.59
N TYR A 115 6.86 36.46 7.27
CA TYR A 115 7.27 37.52 6.33
C TYR A 115 8.77 37.89 6.44
N SER A 116 9.59 36.98 6.94
CA SER A 116 11.04 37.16 7.07
C SER A 116 11.75 37.00 5.73
N SER A 117 13.02 37.38 5.70
CA SER A 117 13.95 37.07 4.61
C SER A 117 14.12 35.56 4.41
N ASN A 118 14.99 35.16 3.48
CA ASN A 118 15.25 33.75 3.17
C ASN A 118 15.47 32.90 4.44
N TYR A 119 14.69 31.82 4.55
CA TYR A 119 14.78 30.82 5.60
C TYR A 119 15.01 29.44 4.96
N THR A 120 15.70 28.56 5.68
CA THR A 120 15.97 27.20 5.22
C THR A 120 15.20 26.21 6.10
N LEU A 121 14.25 25.50 5.50
CA LEU A 121 13.58 24.36 6.11
C LEU A 121 14.42 23.10 5.90
N VAL A 122 14.88 22.51 7.02
CA VAL A 122 15.60 21.23 7.04
C VAL A 122 14.90 20.25 7.96
N GLY A 123 14.60 19.05 7.47
CA GLY A 123 13.96 18.02 8.28
C GLY A 123 13.37 16.89 7.46
N THR A 124 12.48 16.10 8.06
CA THR A 124 11.71 15.07 7.35
C THR A 124 10.35 15.63 6.95
N GLY A 125 10.08 15.57 5.65
CA GLY A 125 8.83 16.00 5.03
C GLY A 125 7.89 14.84 4.74
N TYR A 126 6.59 15.10 4.83
CA TYR A 126 5.52 14.16 4.53
C TYR A 126 4.50 14.82 3.62
N LYS A 127 3.94 14.07 2.66
CA LYS A 127 2.87 14.55 1.80
C LYS A 127 1.60 14.77 2.64
N ALA A 128 1.14 16.01 2.71
CA ALA A 128 -0.15 16.33 3.28
C ALA A 128 -1.27 16.01 2.26
N VAL A 129 -2.30 15.33 2.72
CA VAL A 129 -3.44 14.89 1.89
C VAL A 129 -4.72 15.65 2.23
N GLU A 130 -4.81 16.18 3.44
CA GLU A 130 -5.87 17.10 3.87
C GLU A 130 -5.27 18.09 4.86
N ILE A 131 -5.72 19.34 4.76
CA ILE A 131 -5.35 20.43 5.66
C ILE A 131 -6.65 20.93 6.28
N ILE A 132 -6.69 20.98 7.61
CA ILE A 132 -7.82 21.51 8.36
C ILE A 132 -7.36 22.83 8.97
N GLY A 133 -7.80 23.95 8.39
CA GLY A 133 -7.61 25.28 8.97
C GLY A 133 -8.79 25.66 9.86
N TYR A 134 -8.60 26.66 10.73
CA TYR A 134 -9.68 27.21 11.57
C TYR A 134 -9.89 28.69 11.28
N ASP A 135 -11.09 29.05 10.82
CA ASP A 135 -11.43 30.44 10.48
C ASP A 135 -11.47 31.38 11.70
N SER A 136 -11.78 32.66 11.49
CA SER A 136 -11.86 33.65 12.58
C SER A 136 -12.95 33.34 13.62
N SER A 137 -13.93 32.51 13.27
CA SER A 137 -14.99 32.02 14.15
C SER A 137 -14.65 30.65 14.76
N ASN A 138 -13.40 30.21 14.60
CA ASN A 138 -12.88 28.91 15.03
C ASN A 138 -13.64 27.71 14.43
N GLN A 139 -14.22 27.87 13.24
CA GLN A 139 -14.85 26.79 12.50
C GLN A 139 -13.82 26.09 11.60
N PRO A 140 -13.84 24.73 11.54
CA PRO A 140 -12.92 24.00 10.71
C PRO A 140 -13.24 24.17 9.22
N VAL A 141 -12.21 24.50 8.44
CA VAL A 141 -12.25 24.59 6.98
C VAL A 141 -11.30 23.54 6.42
N ASN A 142 -11.88 22.54 5.74
CA ASN A 142 -11.12 21.44 5.16
C ASN A 142 -10.66 21.80 3.74
N ILE A 143 -9.36 21.73 3.52
CA ILE A 143 -8.72 21.83 2.21
C ILE A 143 -8.30 20.41 1.83
N LEU A 144 -9.01 19.85 0.86
CA LEU A 144 -8.82 18.47 0.41
C LEU A 144 -7.90 18.41 -0.81
N THR A 145 -7.11 17.34 -0.90
CA THR A 145 -6.34 17.00 -2.10
C THR A 145 -7.02 15.90 -2.91
N ASN A 146 -6.68 15.79 -4.19
CA ASN A 146 -7.10 14.70 -5.07
C ASN A 146 -6.73 13.32 -4.49
N THR A 147 -5.57 13.24 -3.82
CA THR A 147 -5.11 12.00 -3.16
C THR A 147 -6.10 11.56 -2.08
N PHE A 148 -6.57 12.49 -1.24
CA PHE A 148 -7.53 12.19 -0.20
C PHE A 148 -8.90 11.81 -0.75
N LEU A 149 -9.38 12.49 -1.80
CA LEU A 149 -10.68 12.16 -2.42
C LEU A 149 -10.71 10.75 -3.02
N GLN A 150 -9.61 10.31 -3.65
CA GLN A 150 -9.52 8.97 -4.22
C GLN A 150 -9.38 7.90 -3.14
N LYS A 151 -8.71 8.21 -2.04
CA LYS A 151 -8.32 7.27 -1.00
C LYS A 151 -8.53 7.88 0.39
N PRO A 152 -9.77 8.05 0.87
CA PRO A 152 -10.05 8.79 2.12
C PRO A 152 -9.60 8.02 3.37
N ARG A 153 -9.42 6.71 3.27
CA ARG A 153 -8.96 5.84 4.37
C ARG A 153 -7.46 5.61 4.39
N GLY A 154 -6.71 6.27 3.52
CA GLY A 154 -5.29 6.00 3.33
C GLY A 154 -5.05 5.04 2.16
N ARG A 155 -3.82 4.51 2.08
CA ARG A 155 -3.40 3.65 0.97
C ARG A 155 -3.63 2.18 1.30
N TYR A 156 -4.02 1.43 0.28
CA TYR A 156 -4.08 -0.02 0.38
C TYR A 156 -2.67 -0.59 0.14
N GLU A 157 -2.14 -1.32 1.12
CA GLU A 157 -0.91 -2.07 0.98
C GLU A 157 -1.22 -3.53 0.66
N ASN A 158 -0.67 -3.98 -0.46
CA ASN A 158 -0.87 -5.34 -0.92
C ASN A 158 0.35 -6.22 -0.63
N ASP A 159 0.28 -6.96 0.48
CA ASP A 159 1.31 -7.92 0.89
C ASP A 159 1.36 -9.18 0.00
N TRP A 160 0.48 -9.30 -1.00
CA TRP A 160 0.44 -10.45 -1.92
C TRP A 160 1.76 -10.71 -2.65
N LEU A 161 2.53 -9.68 -3.01
CA LEU A 161 3.78 -9.88 -3.75
C LEU A 161 4.79 -10.65 -2.88
N LEU A 162 4.98 -10.20 -1.64
CA LEU A 162 5.88 -10.87 -0.69
C LEU A 162 5.32 -12.25 -0.30
N GLY A 163 4.01 -12.32 -0.03
CA GLY A 163 3.33 -13.57 0.32
C GLY A 163 3.42 -14.63 -0.78
N SER A 164 3.20 -14.25 -2.04
CA SER A 164 3.32 -15.17 -3.19
C SER A 164 4.77 -15.59 -3.45
N GLY A 165 5.75 -14.71 -3.24
CA GLY A 165 7.16 -15.06 -3.30
C GLY A 165 7.55 -16.12 -2.26
N LEU A 166 7.14 -15.94 -1.00
CA LEU A 166 7.30 -16.93 0.07
C LEU A 166 6.61 -18.25 -0.26
N ALA A 167 5.38 -18.17 -0.79
CA ALA A 167 4.62 -19.35 -1.13
C ALA A 167 5.29 -20.16 -2.25
N MET A 168 5.78 -19.48 -3.29
CA MET A 168 6.49 -20.09 -4.41
C MET A 168 7.79 -20.76 -3.95
N LEU A 169 8.55 -20.12 -3.05
CA LEU A 169 9.74 -20.73 -2.45
C LEU A 169 9.38 -22.03 -1.69
N GLY A 170 8.28 -22.01 -0.92
CA GLY A 170 7.78 -23.21 -0.23
C GLY A 170 7.44 -24.35 -1.20
N VAL A 171 6.77 -24.04 -2.31
CA VAL A 171 6.46 -25.00 -3.38
C VAL A 171 7.73 -25.57 -4.02
N ILE A 172 8.75 -24.75 -4.30
CA ILE A 172 10.04 -25.20 -4.83
C ILE A 172 10.73 -26.19 -3.88
N LEU A 173 10.67 -25.94 -2.56
CA LEU A 173 11.22 -26.87 -1.56
C LEU A 173 10.45 -28.20 -1.52
N LEU A 174 9.12 -28.14 -1.65
CA LEU A 174 8.29 -29.35 -1.76
C LEU A 174 8.66 -30.15 -3.02
N PHE A 175 8.80 -29.51 -4.18
CA PHE A 175 9.22 -30.19 -5.42
C PHE A 175 10.63 -30.79 -5.32
N THR A 176 11.61 -30.04 -4.80
CA THR A 176 12.98 -30.55 -4.62
C THR A 176 13.05 -31.73 -3.66
N SER A 177 12.17 -31.80 -2.66
CA SER A 177 12.08 -32.96 -1.76
C SER A 177 11.71 -34.26 -2.49
N LEU A 178 10.93 -34.19 -3.57
CA LEU A 178 10.55 -35.37 -4.38
C LEU A 178 11.73 -35.93 -5.16
N PHE A 179 12.61 -35.05 -5.68
CA PHE A 179 13.79 -35.47 -6.43
C PHE A 179 14.88 -36.06 -5.53
N THR A 180 15.06 -35.54 -4.31
CA THR A 180 16.02 -36.10 -3.34
C THR A 180 15.66 -37.51 -2.86
N ARG A 181 14.38 -37.92 -3.00
CA ARG A 181 13.92 -39.27 -2.64
C ARG A 181 14.22 -40.32 -3.72
N ARG A 182 14.50 -39.92 -4.96
CA ARG A 182 14.81 -40.84 -6.09
C ARG A 182 16.26 -41.33 -6.14
N GLY A 183 17.04 -41.14 -5.07
CA GLY A 183 18.38 -41.71 -4.96
C GLY A 183 18.31 -43.24 -5.02
N THR A 184 18.58 -43.77 -6.22
CA THR A 184 18.89 -45.15 -6.58
C THR A 184 18.80 -46.12 -5.40
N GLN A 185 17.72 -46.89 -5.33
CA GLN A 185 17.87 -48.25 -4.86
C GLN A 185 18.90 -48.86 -5.79
N THR A 186 20.16 -48.88 -5.35
CA THR A 186 21.16 -49.73 -5.97
C THR A 186 20.51 -51.11 -5.88
N PRO A 187 20.20 -51.77 -7.01
CA PRO A 187 19.72 -53.14 -6.94
C PRO A 187 20.75 -53.86 -6.09
N ASP A 188 20.32 -54.43 -4.96
CA ASP A 188 21.20 -55.26 -4.16
C ASP A 188 21.84 -56.23 -5.15
N ALA A 189 23.15 -56.07 -5.38
CA ALA A 189 23.87 -56.96 -6.27
C ALA A 189 23.58 -58.37 -5.75
N PRO A 190 23.07 -59.30 -6.59
CA PRO A 190 22.58 -60.59 -6.12
C PRO A 190 23.65 -61.22 -5.24
N SER A 191 23.39 -61.23 -3.95
CA SER A 191 24.31 -61.66 -2.93
C SER A 191 24.37 -63.17 -3.06
N HIS A 192 25.41 -63.63 -3.77
CA HIS A 192 25.90 -65.00 -3.78
C HIS A 192 24.97 -65.98 -4.52
N ILE A 193 25.33 -66.34 -5.75
CA ILE A 193 25.09 -67.70 -6.22
C ILE A 193 25.87 -68.59 -5.25
N VAL A 194 25.20 -69.13 -4.24
CA VAL A 194 25.72 -70.27 -3.48
C VAL A 194 25.73 -71.42 -4.48
N VAL A 195 26.85 -71.61 -5.18
CA VAL A 195 27.13 -72.86 -5.88
C VAL A 195 27.26 -73.91 -4.79
N GLN A 196 26.20 -74.68 -4.60
CA GLN A 196 26.23 -75.87 -3.77
C GLN A 196 27.24 -76.83 -4.42
N PRO A 197 28.34 -77.24 -3.74
CA PRO A 197 29.26 -78.20 -4.30
C PRO A 197 28.53 -79.54 -4.40
N GLY A 198 28.17 -79.96 -5.62
CA GLY A 198 27.54 -81.27 -5.84
C GLY A 198 26.51 -81.35 -6.97
N GLN A 199 26.13 -80.26 -7.64
CA GLN A 199 25.23 -80.38 -8.79
C GLN A 199 26.00 -80.72 -10.07
N VAL A 200 25.72 -81.94 -10.53
CA VAL A 200 26.27 -82.60 -11.71
C VAL A 200 25.87 -81.81 -12.96
N LEU A 201 26.87 -81.56 -13.80
CA LEU A 201 26.76 -80.95 -15.12
C LEU A 201 25.73 -81.70 -15.99
N PRO A 202 24.64 -81.06 -16.47
CA PRO A 202 23.77 -81.68 -17.46
C PRO A 202 24.49 -81.70 -18.82
N THR A 203 24.58 -82.90 -19.37
CA THR A 203 25.11 -83.26 -20.68
C THR A 203 24.53 -82.39 -21.81
N PRO A 204 25.35 -81.91 -22.77
CA PRO A 204 24.86 -81.14 -23.90
C PRO A 204 24.16 -82.05 -24.90
N GLY A 205 22.87 -81.87 -25.07
CA GLY A 205 22.11 -82.55 -26.12
C GLY A 205 20.63 -82.66 -25.82
N GLN A 206 19.90 -81.56 -25.88
CA GLN A 206 18.47 -81.62 -26.19
C GLN A 206 18.06 -80.38 -26.98
N THR A 207 17.49 -80.66 -28.15
CA THR A 207 17.00 -79.78 -29.20
C THR A 207 15.78 -78.96 -28.76
N PRO A 208 15.53 -77.81 -29.41
CA PRO A 208 14.50 -76.85 -28.98
C PRO A 208 13.10 -77.32 -29.34
N HIS A 209 12.15 -77.15 -28.41
CA HIS A 209 10.73 -77.34 -28.66
C HIS A 209 10.03 -75.98 -28.80
N PRO A 210 9.46 -75.64 -29.97
CA PRO A 210 8.67 -74.43 -30.16
C PRO A 210 7.21 -74.72 -29.79
N GLY A 211 6.67 -73.98 -28.83
CA GLY A 211 5.28 -74.08 -28.38
C GLY A 211 4.72 -72.73 -27.92
N PRO A 212 3.40 -72.52 -28.06
CA PRO A 212 2.87 -71.28 -28.66
C PRO A 212 2.30 -70.29 -27.65
N TYR A 213 2.13 -69.05 -28.14
CA TYR A 213 1.12 -68.05 -27.77
C TYR A 213 0.73 -67.90 -26.29
N ASN A 214 1.07 -66.74 -25.71
CA ASN A 214 0.15 -66.06 -24.82
C ASN A 214 0.06 -64.58 -25.20
N GLN A 215 -1.02 -64.27 -25.93
CA GLN A 215 -1.59 -62.94 -26.05
C GLN A 215 -2.17 -62.55 -24.69
N TYR A 216 -1.75 -61.42 -24.13
CA TYR A 216 -2.57 -60.68 -23.18
C TYR A 216 -2.65 -59.21 -23.59
N GLN A 217 -3.87 -58.72 -23.46
CA GLN A 217 -4.47 -57.62 -24.21
C GLN A 217 -4.11 -56.26 -23.62
N LEU A 218 -3.91 -55.28 -24.50
CA LEU A 218 -3.90 -53.86 -24.19
C LEU A 218 -5.31 -53.43 -23.77
N GLN A 219 -5.45 -52.97 -22.53
CA GLN A 219 -6.67 -52.33 -22.04
C GLN A 219 -6.48 -50.81 -22.10
N THR A 220 -6.91 -50.21 -23.21
CA THR A 220 -6.99 -48.76 -23.38
C THR A 220 -8.36 -48.30 -22.87
N THR A 221 -8.38 -47.54 -21.78
CA THR A 221 -9.61 -46.93 -21.27
C THR A 221 -9.67 -45.47 -21.72
N TYR A 222 -10.66 -45.15 -22.55
CA TYR A 222 -11.18 -43.79 -22.74
C TYR A 222 -12.64 -43.79 -22.28
N PRO A 223 -13.11 -42.70 -21.65
CA PRO A 223 -14.49 -42.30 -21.87
C PRO A 223 -14.62 -40.85 -22.40
N ALA A 224 -15.33 -40.79 -23.53
CA ALA A 224 -16.42 -39.88 -23.87
C ALA A 224 -16.26 -38.36 -23.63
N THR A 225 -15.95 -37.65 -24.71
CA THR A 225 -16.40 -36.27 -24.95
C THR A 225 -17.79 -36.27 -25.57
N SER A 226 -18.81 -35.87 -24.83
CA SER A 226 -20.12 -35.48 -25.39
C SER A 226 -20.06 -34.02 -25.84
N ASN A 227 -20.01 -33.80 -27.15
CA ASN A 227 -20.30 -32.51 -27.75
C ASN A 227 -21.82 -32.28 -27.70
N GLN A 228 -22.27 -31.32 -26.89
CA GLN A 228 -23.62 -30.79 -26.94
C GLN A 228 -23.57 -29.39 -27.54
N SER A 229 -24.03 -29.29 -28.79
CA SER A 229 -24.31 -28.06 -29.51
C SER A 229 -25.57 -27.39 -28.95
N GLY A 230 -25.50 -26.11 -28.59
CA GLY A 230 -26.69 -25.34 -28.20
C GLY A 230 -26.42 -23.87 -27.87
N GLN A 231 -26.83 -23.00 -28.79
CA GLN A 231 -27.23 -21.59 -28.64
C GLN A 231 -26.22 -20.50 -28.20
N PRO A 232 -26.05 -19.43 -29.02
CA PRO A 232 -25.64 -18.12 -28.55
C PRO A 232 -26.86 -17.37 -27.99
N GLY A 233 -26.94 -17.26 -26.67
CA GLY A 233 -27.84 -16.34 -25.97
C GLY A 233 -27.03 -15.24 -25.32
N ALA A 234 -27.20 -14.00 -25.80
CA ALA A 234 -26.67 -12.82 -25.13
C ALA A 234 -27.39 -12.59 -23.80
N PRO A 235 -26.67 -12.22 -22.72
CA PRO A 235 -27.26 -11.50 -21.61
C PRO A 235 -26.77 -10.04 -21.63
N THR A 236 -27.68 -9.16 -22.05
CA THR A 236 -27.85 -7.87 -21.39
C THR A 236 -28.24 -8.12 -19.94
N SER A 237 -27.38 -7.78 -18.99
CA SER A 237 -27.82 -7.29 -17.69
C SER A 237 -26.74 -6.44 -17.04
N MET A 238 -27.21 -5.31 -16.55
CA MET A 238 -26.46 -4.22 -15.95
C MET A 238 -25.67 -4.71 -14.73
N SER A 239 -24.39 -4.37 -14.68
CA SER A 239 -23.64 -4.40 -13.43
C SER A 239 -24.21 -3.30 -12.53
N ALA A 240 -25.13 -3.69 -11.66
CA ALA A 240 -25.50 -2.88 -10.52
C ALA A 240 -24.30 -2.85 -9.57
N SER A 241 -23.64 -1.70 -9.50
CA SER A 241 -22.68 -1.40 -8.45
C SER A 241 -23.29 -1.74 -7.09
N PRO A 242 -22.56 -2.41 -6.19
CA PRO A 242 -23.05 -2.63 -4.83
C PRO A 242 -23.37 -1.28 -4.18
N PRO A 243 -24.49 -1.15 -3.47
CA PRO A 243 -24.79 0.06 -2.73
C PRO A 243 -23.68 0.29 -1.71
N TYR A 244 -23.07 1.48 -1.77
CA TYR A 244 -22.22 1.97 -0.69
C TYR A 244 -22.97 1.79 0.64
N PRO A 245 -22.36 1.20 1.67
CA PRO A 245 -22.93 1.26 3.00
C PRO A 245 -23.01 2.74 3.37
N SER A 246 -24.24 3.24 3.51
CA SER A 246 -24.56 4.50 4.14
C SER A 246 -24.03 4.44 5.57
N GLY A 247 -22.76 4.82 5.71
CA GLY A 247 -22.12 5.01 6.99
C GLY A 247 -22.86 6.12 7.70
N LYS A 248 -23.57 5.75 8.76
CA LYS A 248 -24.16 6.67 9.72
C LYS A 248 -23.13 7.76 10.03
N HIS A 249 -23.44 8.99 9.64
CA HIS A 249 -22.76 10.15 10.18
C HIS A 249 -22.83 10.05 11.71
N PRO A 250 -21.71 10.23 12.44
CA PRO A 250 -21.79 10.37 13.89
C PRO A 250 -22.72 11.56 14.20
N PRO A 251 -23.57 11.45 15.23
CA PRO A 251 -24.49 12.52 15.60
C PRO A 251 -23.68 13.78 15.87
N GLN A 252 -24.02 14.84 15.14
CA GLN A 252 -23.59 16.20 15.39
C GLN A 252 -23.97 16.51 16.84
N ALA A 253 -22.95 16.71 17.67
CA ALA A 253 -23.16 17.08 19.07
C ALA A 253 -23.84 18.45 19.10
N THR A 254 -25.14 18.45 19.34
CA THR A 254 -25.92 19.64 19.68
C THR A 254 -25.44 20.11 21.05
N ASN A 255 -24.43 20.98 21.08
CA ASN A 255 -24.11 21.76 22.27
C ASN A 255 -25.20 22.82 22.45
N GLN A 256 -26.23 22.42 23.17
CA GLN A 256 -27.25 23.29 23.73
C GLN A 256 -26.79 23.66 25.15
N ASN A 257 -26.86 24.96 25.43
CA ASN A 257 -26.57 25.67 26.69
C ASN A 257 -25.17 26.26 26.84
N GLU A 258 -25.03 27.52 26.40
CA GLU A 258 -24.34 28.50 27.23
C GLU A 258 -25.24 29.73 27.48
N PRO A 259 -25.18 30.33 28.69
CA PRO A 259 -26.00 31.46 29.08
C PRO A 259 -25.44 32.77 28.49
N SER A 260 -26.36 33.61 28.03
CA SER A 260 -26.11 34.98 27.61
C SER A 260 -25.55 35.83 28.76
N THR A 261 -24.30 36.28 28.64
CA THR A 261 -23.74 37.37 29.45
C THR A 261 -23.72 38.70 28.68
N PRO A 262 -23.92 39.84 29.37
CA PRO A 262 -24.21 41.11 28.72
C PRO A 262 -22.97 41.81 28.15
N SER A 263 -23.15 42.33 26.94
CA SER A 263 -22.33 43.34 26.27
C SER A 263 -21.80 44.41 27.23
N THR A 264 -20.48 44.55 27.32
CA THR A 264 -19.85 45.69 28.00
C THR A 264 -18.80 46.33 27.07
N HIS A 265 -19.16 47.52 26.60
CA HIS A 265 -18.31 48.66 26.20
C HIS A 265 -17.18 48.46 25.18
N ARG A 266 -17.49 48.83 23.94
CA ARG A 266 -16.53 49.28 22.92
C ARG A 266 -16.00 50.67 23.32
N HIS A 267 -14.71 50.77 23.64
CA HIS A 267 -14.00 52.04 23.72
C HIS A 267 -13.37 52.32 22.36
N SER A 268 -13.96 53.27 21.63
CA SER A 268 -13.47 53.74 20.33
C SER A 268 -12.27 54.65 20.56
N ILE A 269 -11.07 54.23 20.16
CA ILE A 269 -9.91 55.13 20.07
C ILE A 269 -9.95 55.80 18.69
N PRO A 270 -9.99 57.13 18.58
CA PRO A 270 -9.95 57.81 17.30
C PRO A 270 -8.54 57.69 16.68
N ILE A 271 -8.51 57.24 15.42
CA ILE A 271 -7.34 57.29 14.55
C ILE A 271 -7.06 58.77 14.24
N SER A 272 -5.93 59.27 14.72
CA SER A 272 -5.36 60.55 14.30
C SER A 272 -4.65 60.35 12.96
N THR A 273 -5.20 60.92 11.90
CA THR A 273 -4.56 61.01 10.58
C THR A 273 -3.66 62.25 10.56
N PRO A 274 -2.33 62.15 10.39
CA PRO A 274 -1.50 63.32 10.20
C PRO A 274 -1.69 63.91 8.79
N HIS A 275 -1.96 65.20 8.81
CA HIS A 275 -2.12 66.13 7.71
C HIS A 275 -0.84 66.19 6.84
N ARG A 276 -0.89 65.71 5.59
CA ARG A 276 0.21 65.92 4.61
C ARG A 276 0.02 67.29 3.98
N SER A 277 0.86 68.24 4.40
CA SER A 277 0.96 69.57 3.80
C SER A 277 1.44 69.48 2.36
N ALA A 278 0.80 70.27 1.50
CA ALA A 278 1.13 70.46 0.10
C ALA A 278 2.47 71.18 -0.06
N ASN A 279 3.25 70.75 -1.05
CA ASN A 279 4.39 71.50 -1.57
C ASN A 279 4.06 71.84 -3.03
N PRO A 280 3.72 73.10 -3.37
CA PRO A 280 3.55 73.52 -4.75
C PRO A 280 4.91 73.93 -5.31
N GLY A 281 5.38 73.17 -6.30
CA GLY A 281 6.60 73.47 -7.04
C GLY A 281 6.46 73.06 -8.49
N LYS A 282 5.70 73.84 -9.26
CA LYS A 282 5.90 74.22 -10.67
C LYS A 282 4.66 74.93 -11.21
#